data_AF-A0A7C3KY16-F1
#
_entry.id   AF-A0A7C3KY16-F1
#
_cell.length_a   1.000
_cell.length_b   1.000
_cell.length_c   1.000
_cell.angle_alpha   90.00
_cell.angle_beta   90.00
_cell.angle_gamma   90.00
#
_symmetry.space_group_name_H-M   'P 1'
#
loop_
_entity.id
_entity.type
_entity.pdbx_description
1 polymer ?
#
loop_
_entity_poly.entity_id
_entity_poly.type
_entity_poly.pdbx_seq_one_letter_code
_entity_poly.pdbx_strand_id
1 'polypeptide(L)'
;MLENYTVLTPEKTVLEYRIAGLGSRIWAFLLDLFILMVYAYLLAMGASVLAVLAPAFGLAILIVGMLIIPFGYHFLFELFWNGQTPGKRVFRIRVRMW
;
A
#
# COMPACT_ATOMS: atom_id res chain seq x y z
N MET A 1 19.64 3.31 10.04
CA MET A 1 19.95 4.41 10.97
C MET A 1 18.64 5.14 11.27
N LEU A 2 18.30 5.37 12.53
CA LEU A 2 17.04 5.99 12.93
C LEU A 2 17.33 7.45 13.23
N GLU A 3 16.65 8.35 12.51
CA GLU A 3 16.76 9.80 12.72
C GLU A 3 15.81 10.21 13.84
N ASN A 4 16.36 10.92 14.82
CA ASN A 4 15.57 11.53 15.89
C ASN A 4 15.23 12.96 15.46
N TYR A 5 13.95 13.25 15.31
CA TYR A 5 13.44 14.59 14.99
C TYR A 5 12.83 15.21 16.23
N THR A 6 13.35 16.36 16.63
CA THR A 6 12.97 17.03 17.87
C THR A 6 12.01 18.17 17.57
N VAL A 7 10.82 18.15 18.17
CA VAL A 7 9.80 19.22 18.05
C VAL A 7 9.57 19.85 19.42
N LEU A 8 9.63 21.19 19.47
CA LEU A 8 9.25 21.97 20.64
C LEU A 8 7.75 22.28 20.57
N THR A 9 6.99 21.84 21.57
CA THR A 9 5.55 22.18 21.67
C THR A 9 5.36 23.54 22.34
N PRO A 10 4.17 24.18 22.20
CA PRO A 10 3.85 25.44 22.88
C PRO A 10 4.01 25.38 24.40
N GLU A 11 3.86 24.18 25.00
CA GLU A 11 4.08 23.94 26.43
C GLU A 11 5.57 23.86 26.84
N LYS A 12 6.50 24.16 25.93
CA LYS A 12 7.96 24.05 26.11
C LYS A 12 8.44 22.64 26.48
N THR A 13 7.69 21.61 26.07
CA THR A 13 8.13 20.22 26.20
C THR A 13 8.77 19.74 24.91
N VAL A 14 9.85 18.97 25.05
CA VAL A 14 10.63 18.45 23.93
C VAL A 14 10.08 17.08 23.55
N LEU A 15 9.50 16.96 22.36
CA LEU A 15 9.07 15.68 21.80
C LEU A 15 10.12 15.16 20.83
N GLU A 16 10.71 14.00 21.14
CA GLU A 16 11.59 13.28 20.22
C GLU A 16 10.79 12.24 19.43
N TYR A 17 10.71 12.43 18.12
CA TYR A 17 10.11 11.46 17.21
C TYR A 17 11.18 10.62 16.56
N ARG A 18 11.08 9.30 16.74
CA ARG A 18 11.90 8.33 16.02
C ARG A 18 11.29 8.09 14.65
N ILE A 19 11.79 8.79 13.64
CA ILE A 19 11.26 8.67 12.29
C ILE A 19 11.78 7.36 11.68
N ALA A 20 10.87 6.58 11.09
CA ALA A 20 11.23 5.42 10.29
C ALA A 20 12.13 5.88 9.12
N GLY A 21 13.38 5.42 9.12
CA GLY A 21 14.39 5.84 8.14
C GLY A 21 13.95 5.54 6.70
N LEU A 22 14.44 6.32 5.75
CA LEU A 22 14.10 6.24 4.31
C LEU A 22 14.07 4.79 3.77
N GLY A 23 15.07 3.98 4.12
CA GLY A 23 15.14 2.58 3.70
C GLY A 23 13.92 1.74 4.10
N SER A 24 13.41 1.90 5.32
CA SER A 24 12.22 1.16 5.79
C SER A 24 10.97 1.51 4.98
N ARG A 25 10.84 2.79 4.57
CA ARG A 25 9.72 3.27 3.75
C ARG A 25 9.80 2.71 2.33
N ILE A 26 11.00 2.69 1.75
CA ILE A 26 11.24 2.11 0.42
C ILE A 26 10.92 0.62 0.43
N TRP A 27 11.40 -0.12 1.43
CA TRP A 27 11.11 -1.55 1.53
C TRP A 27 9.62 -1.85 1.76
N ALA A 28 8.94 -1.04 2.57
CA ALA A 28 7.49 -1.14 2.72
C ALA A 28 6.76 -0.93 1.38
N PHE A 29 7.15 0.11 0.62
CA PHE A 29 6.59 0.36 -0.71
C PHE A 29 6.87 -0.77 -1.70
N LEU A 30 8.09 -1.32 -1.72
CA LEU A 30 8.45 -2.44 -2.59
C LEU A 30 7.63 -3.70 -2.27
N LEU A 31 7.35 -3.97 -0.99
CA LEU A 31 6.49 -5.09 -0.62
C LEU A 31 5.04 -4.89 -1.07
N ASP A 32 4.49 -3.69 -0.87
CA ASP A 32 3.13 -3.38 -1.34
C ASP A 32 3.04 -3.43 -2.87
N LEU A 33 4.07 -2.95 -3.58
CA LEU A 33 4.17 -3.06 -5.04
C LEU A 33 4.22 -4.51 -5.47
N PHE A 34 5.00 -5.35 -4.79
CA PHE A 34 5.07 -6.79 -5.09
C PHE A 34 3.70 -7.47 -4.93
N ILE A 35 2.97 -7.16 -3.86
CA ILE A 35 1.62 -7.69 -3.64
C ILE A 35 0.67 -7.28 -4.77
N LEU A 36 0.70 -6.01 -5.18
CA LEU A 36 -0.11 -5.51 -6.29
C LEU A 36 0.28 -6.15 -7.63
N MET A 37 1.57 -6.38 -7.87
CA MET A 37 2.05 -7.05 -9.08
C MET A 37 1.58 -8.51 -9.15
N VAL A 38 1.64 -9.24 -8.03
CA VAL A 38 1.11 -10.61 -7.95
C VAL A 38 -0.40 -10.60 -8.23
N TYR A 39 -1.14 -9.66 -7.64
CA TYR A 39 -2.56 -9.53 -7.89
C TYR A 39 -2.85 -9.23 -9.38
N ALA A 40 -2.15 -8.26 -9.96
CA ALA A 40 -2.29 -7.86 -11.35
C ALA A 40 -2.01 -9.03 -12.31
N TYR A 41 -0.99 -9.83 -12.02
CA TYR A 41 -0.67 -11.04 -12.77
C TYR A 41 -1.78 -12.09 -12.69
N LEU A 42 -2.29 -12.39 -11.49
CA LEU A 42 -3.38 -13.34 -11.30
C LEU A 42 -4.67 -12.87 -12.00
N LEU A 43 -4.98 -11.58 -11.91
CA LEU A 43 -6.11 -10.96 -12.61
C LEU A 43 -5.96 -11.10 -14.12
N ALA A 44 -4.77 -10.82 -14.67
CA ALA A 44 -4.49 -10.94 -16.10
C ALA A 44 -4.61 -12.40 -16.58
N MET A 45 -4.12 -13.36 -15.80
CA MET A 45 -4.30 -14.79 -16.11
C MET A 45 -5.77 -15.21 -16.07
N GLY A 46 -6.53 -14.81 -15.05
CA GLY A 46 -7.96 -15.13 -14.97
C GLY A 46 -8.76 -14.50 -16.12
N ALA A 47 -8.46 -13.24 -16.43
CA ALA A 47 -9.08 -12.52 -17.54
C ALA A 47 -8.73 -13.13 -18.90
N SER A 48 -7.51 -13.63 -19.11
CA SER A 48 -7.12 -14.25 -20.37
C SER A 48 -7.85 -15.58 -20.60
N VAL A 49 -8.03 -16.39 -19.55
CA VAL A 49 -8.83 -17.62 -19.62
C VAL A 49 -10.29 -17.30 -19.98
N LEU A 50 -10.88 -16.29 -19.34
CA LEU A 50 -12.24 -15.84 -19.67
C LEU A 50 -12.35 -15.27 -21.08
N ALA A 51 -11.32 -14.58 -21.56
CA ALA A 51 -11.30 -14.01 -22.90
C ALA A 51 -11.33 -15.07 -24.01
N VAL A 52 -10.92 -16.31 -23.75
CA VAL A 52 -11.06 -17.42 -24.71
C VAL A 52 -12.53 -17.72 -24.99
N LEU A 53 -13.39 -17.64 -23.98
CA LEU A 53 -14.83 -17.94 -24.10
C LEU A 53 -15.65 -16.68 -24.42
N ALA A 54 -15.27 -15.55 -23.84
CA ALA A 54 -15.96 -14.27 -23.99
C ALA A 54 -14.94 -13.13 -24.03
N PRO A 55 -14.38 -12.80 -25.21
CA PRO A 55 -13.28 -11.84 -25.36
C PRO A 55 -13.58 -10.46 -24.78
N ALA A 56 -14.77 -9.92 -25.08
CA ALA A 56 -15.20 -8.62 -24.58
C ALA A 56 -15.33 -8.59 -23.05
N PHE A 57 -15.81 -9.68 -22.46
CA PHE A 57 -15.99 -9.78 -21.02
C PHE A 57 -14.66 -9.93 -20.27
N GLY A 58 -13.75 -10.75 -20.79
CA GLY A 58 -12.39 -10.88 -20.25
C GLY A 58 -11.64 -9.55 -20.30
N LEU A 59 -11.73 -8.81 -21.40
CA LEU A 59 -11.13 -7.48 -21.52
C LEU A 59 -11.76 -6.47 -20.54
N ALA A 60 -13.08 -6.46 -20.40
CA ALA A 60 -13.77 -5.59 -19.46
C ALA A 60 -13.34 -5.84 -18.01
N ILE A 61 -13.27 -7.11 -17.59
CA ILE A 61 -12.79 -7.49 -16.25
C ILE A 61 -11.35 -7.04 -16.03
N LEU A 62 -10.48 -7.22 -17.04
CA LEU A 62 -9.08 -6.82 -16.92
C LEU A 62 -8.94 -5.31 -16.70
N ILE A 63 -9.61 -4.51 -17.53
CA ILE A 63 -9.56 -3.05 -17.46
C ILE A 63 -10.13 -2.55 -16.14
N VAL A 64 -11.34 -3.01 -15.78
CA VAL A 64 -12.02 -2.59 -14.55
C VAL A 64 -11.23 -3.05 -13.33
N GLY A 65 -10.71 -4.28 -13.34
CA GLY A 65 -9.94 -4.81 -12.23
C GLY A 65 -8.61 -4.08 -12.02
N MET A 66 -7.88 -3.78 -13.10
CA MET A 66 -6.64 -2.99 -13.03
C MET A 66 -6.86 -1.58 -12.48
N LEU A 67 -8.07 -1.02 -12.65
CA LEU A 67 -8.42 0.27 -12.06
C LEU A 67 -8.87 0.12 -10.60
N ILE A 68 -9.79 -0.80 -10.30
CA ILE A 68 -10.42 -0.84 -8.98
C ILE A 68 -9.49 -1.43 -7.92
N ILE A 69 -8.70 -2.46 -8.24
CA ILE A 69 -7.94 -3.15 -7.19
C ILE A 69 -6.81 -2.30 -6.59
N PRO A 70 -5.94 -1.60 -7.35
CA PRO A 70 -4.86 -0.83 -6.74
C PRO A 70 -5.39 0.27 -5.80
N PHE A 71 -6.45 0.96 -6.25
CA PHE A 71 -7.11 2.01 -5.47
C PHE A 71 -7.88 1.43 -4.28
N GLY A 72 -8.65 0.36 -4.51
CA GLY A 72 -9.39 -0.34 -3.46
C GLY A 72 -8.47 -0.91 -2.40
N TYR A 73 -7.33 -1.50 -2.77
CA TYR A 73 -6.32 -1.97 -1.83
C TYR A 73 -5.87 -0.84 -0.91
N HIS A 74 -5.42 0.29 -1.48
CA HIS A 74 -4.94 1.42 -0.69
C HIS A 74 -6.03 2.00 0.21
N PHE A 75 -7.22 2.23 -0.35
CA PHE A 75 -8.37 2.78 0.37
C PHE A 75 -8.84 1.87 1.52
N LEU A 76 -8.92 0.56 1.31
CA LEU A 76 -9.32 -0.40 2.34
C LEU A 76 -8.30 -0.45 3.47
N PHE A 77 -7.00 -0.46 3.18
CA PHE A 77 -5.97 -0.40 4.23
C PHE A 77 -5.91 0.95 4.95
N GLU A 78 -6.33 2.00 4.26
CA GLU A 78 -6.50 3.31 4.88
C GLU A 78 -7.64 3.30 5.89
N LEU A 79 -8.83 2.85 5.48
CA LEU A 79 -10.04 2.82 6.30
C LEU A 79 -9.98 1.82 7.45
N PHE A 80 -9.57 0.58 7.19
CA PHE A 80 -9.61 -0.50 8.18
C PHE A 80 -8.34 -0.60 9.02
N TRP A 81 -7.23 -0.03 8.57
CA TRP A 81 -5.92 -0.22 9.22
C TRP A 81 -5.20 1.06 9.62
N ASN A 82 -5.94 2.16 9.82
CA ASN A 82 -5.38 3.45 10.22
C ASN A 82 -4.23 3.89 9.28
N GLY A 83 -4.39 3.67 7.96
CA GLY A 83 -3.35 4.00 6.97
C GLY A 83 -2.20 3.01 6.84
N GLN A 84 -2.24 1.86 7.54
CA GLN A 84 -1.15 0.88 7.55
C GLN A 84 -1.36 -0.26 6.55
N THR A 85 -0.76 -0.12 5.37
CA THR A 85 -0.62 -1.19 4.39
C THR A 85 0.22 -2.36 4.92
N PRO A 86 0.03 -3.59 4.41
CA PRO A 86 0.83 -4.76 4.78
C PRO A 86 2.34 -4.50 4.75
N GLY A 87 2.84 -3.82 3.70
CA GLY A 87 4.22 -3.35 3.59
C GLY A 87 4.68 -2.57 4.80
N LYS A 88 3.92 -1.53 5.17
CA LYS A 88 4.24 -0.67 6.32
C LYS A 88 4.23 -1.43 7.65
N ARG A 89 3.37 -2.45 7.79
CA ARG A 89 3.26 -3.23 9.04
C ARG A 89 4.39 -4.21 9.27
N VAL A 90 4.90 -4.83 8.21
CA VAL A 90 6.10 -5.69 8.31
C VAL A 90 7.28 -4.90 8.85
N PHE A 91 7.45 -3.66 8.40
CA PHE A 91 8.53 -2.77 8.85
C PHE A 91 8.20 -1.96 10.12
N ARG A 92 7.08 -2.27 10.80
CA ARG A 92 6.60 -1.60 12.02
C ARG A 92 6.52 -0.08 11.89
N ILE A 93 6.26 0.41 10.68
CA ILE A 93 6.07 1.84 10.42
C ILE A 93 4.70 2.22 10.97
N ARG A 94 4.70 2.96 12.07
CA ARG A 94 3.48 3.50 12.65
C ARG A 94 3.11 4.77 11.90
N VAL A 95 2.02 4.70 11.16
CA VAL A 95 1.33 5.89 10.66
C VAL A 95 0.36 6.32 11.75
N ARG A 96 0.44 7.58 12.16
CA ARG A 96 -0.61 8.22 12.96
C ARG A 96 -1.55 8.87 11.95
N MET A 97 -2.80 8.40 11.88
CA MET A 97 -3.86 9.22 11.31
C MET A 97 -4.13 10.38 12.26
N TRP A 98 -4.42 11.55 11.66
CA TRP A 98 -4.73 12.80 12.36
C TRP A 98 -6.08 12.73 13.06
#